data_AF-A0A558BSY4-F1
#
_entry.id   AF-A0A558BSY4-F1
#
_cell.length_a   1.000
_cell.length_b   1.000
_cell.length_c   1.000
_cell.angle_alpha   90.00
_cell.angle_beta   90.00
_cell.angle_gamma   90.00
#
_symmetry.space_group_name_H-M   'P 1'
#
loop_
_entity.id
_entity.type
_entity.pdbx_description
1 polymer ?
#
loop_
_entity_poly.entity_id
_entity_poly.type
_entity_poly.pdbx_seq_one_letter_code
_entity_poly.pdbx_strand_id
1 'polypeptide(L)'
;MLTLANAKAHLKLDPTATSEDALLQAYVDAVQASFEVESKRRWPEQGEPALVTVLDPTTVPPTTKFVGYVDPAVLSENEQNVAGQWLRLVLGHWYENRGSVAVGLNVTEVPQTAKMLMNLLRVPTL
;
A
#
# COMPACT_ATOMS: atom_id res chain seq x y z
N MET A 1 -3.27 5.59 1.98
CA MET A 1 -1.89 5.59 2.49
C MET A 1 -1.87 5.13 3.95
N LEU A 2 -0.82 4.43 4.41
CA LEU A 2 -0.71 3.99 5.82
C LEU A 2 -0.38 5.19 6.73
N THR A 3 -1.02 5.30 7.88
CA THR A 3 -0.76 6.36 8.87
C THR A 3 -0.27 5.74 10.18
N LEU A 4 0.36 6.55 11.03
CA LEU A 4 0.80 6.10 12.36
C LEU A 4 -0.37 5.52 13.19
N ALA A 5 -1.53 6.19 13.18
CA ALA A 5 -2.73 5.69 13.87
C ALA A 5 -3.19 4.33 13.34
N ASN A 6 -3.18 4.14 12.01
CA ASN A 6 -3.53 2.87 11.38
C ASN A 6 -2.50 1.77 11.69
N ALA A 7 -1.21 2.14 11.80
CA ALA A 7 -0.15 1.22 12.19
C ALA A 7 -0.32 0.76 13.64
N LYS A 8 -0.55 1.68 14.59
CA LYS A 8 -0.83 1.34 15.99
C LYS A 8 -2.05 0.42 16.12
N ALA A 9 -3.14 0.76 15.43
CA ALA A 9 -4.35 -0.07 15.41
C ALA A 9 -4.08 -1.47 14.86
N HIS A 10 -3.27 -1.60 13.80
CA HIS A 10 -2.89 -2.89 13.22
C HIS A 10 -2.06 -3.75 14.19
N LEU A 11 -1.10 -3.13 14.86
CA LEU A 11 -0.23 -3.75 15.87
C LEU A 11 -0.93 -3.97 17.22
N LYS A 12 -2.19 -3.55 17.36
CA LYS A 12 -2.96 -3.62 18.61
C LYS A 12 -2.29 -2.87 19.78
N LEU A 13 -1.60 -1.77 19.48
CA LEU A 13 -0.99 -0.88 20.46
C LEU A 13 -2.03 0.11 20.99
N ASP A 14 -1.81 0.60 22.21
CA ASP A 14 -2.61 1.69 22.78
C ASP A 14 -2.47 2.95 21.89
N PRO A 15 -3.58 3.53 21.39
CA PRO A 15 -3.52 4.72 20.54
C PRO A 15 -2.89 5.94 21.22
N THR A 16 -2.92 6.00 22.56
CA THR A 16 -2.40 7.11 23.36
C THR A 16 -0.94 6.92 23.77
N ALA A 17 -0.38 5.71 23.65
CA ALA A 17 1.03 5.46 23.92
C ALA A 17 1.90 6.14 22.86
N THR A 18 2.92 6.87 23.30
CA THR A 18 3.80 7.66 22.40
C THR A 18 5.26 7.24 22.43
N SER A 19 5.64 6.29 23.29
CA SER A 19 7.03 5.89 23.52
C SER A 19 7.74 5.33 22.28
N GLU A 20 6.99 4.75 21.34
CA GLU A 20 7.54 4.16 20.12
C GLU A 20 7.14 4.91 18.84
N ASP A 21 6.52 6.10 18.95
CA ASP A 21 5.96 6.80 17.79
C ASP A 21 7.02 7.14 16.73
N ALA A 22 8.21 7.52 17.16
CA ALA A 22 9.33 7.79 16.25
C ALA A 22 9.77 6.54 15.48
N LEU A 23 9.80 5.38 16.16
CA LEU A 23 10.17 4.11 15.53
C LEU A 23 9.07 3.63 14.56
N LEU A 24 7.81 3.69 15.00
CA LEU A 24 6.68 3.29 14.16
C LEU A 24 6.55 4.19 12.94
N GLN A 25 6.79 5.49 13.09
CA GLN A 25 6.81 6.41 11.95
C GLN A 25 7.92 6.03 10.96
N ALA A 26 9.12 5.71 11.44
CA ALA A 26 10.20 5.25 10.57
C ALA A 26 9.84 3.96 9.81
N TYR A 27 9.11 3.02 10.44
CA TYR A 27 8.60 1.83 9.74
C TYR A 27 7.49 2.16 8.74
N VAL A 28 6.59 3.09 9.05
CA VAL A 28 5.56 3.57 8.12
C VAL A 28 6.22 4.16 6.87
N ASP A 29 7.22 5.02 7.05
CA ASP A 29 7.93 5.67 5.94
C ASP A 29 8.70 4.63 5.11
N ALA A 30 9.42 3.71 5.78
CA ALA A 30 10.19 2.66 5.12
C ALA A 30 9.32 1.69 4.33
N VAL A 31 8.15 1.28 4.86
CA VAL A 31 7.28 0.31 4.17
C VAL A 31 6.61 0.95 2.96
N GLN A 32 6.30 2.25 3.03
CA GLN A 32 5.78 3.01 1.88
C GLN A 32 6.84 3.13 0.79
N ALA A 33 8.06 3.52 1.14
CA ALA A 33 9.16 3.59 0.16
C ALA A 33 9.46 2.22 -0.47
N SER A 34 9.45 1.14 0.33
CA SER A 34 9.63 -0.23 -0.19
C SER A 34 8.53 -0.62 -1.17
N PHE A 35 7.29 -0.26 -0.87
CA PHE A 35 6.15 -0.52 -1.77
C PHE A 35 6.34 0.19 -3.11
N GLU A 36 6.69 1.46 -3.12
CA GLU A 36 6.87 2.23 -4.36
C GLU A 36 7.99 1.66 -5.22
N VAL A 37 9.10 1.26 -4.59
CA VAL A 37 10.24 0.65 -5.29
C VAL A 37 9.88 -0.71 -5.90
N GLU A 38 9.15 -1.56 -5.17
CA GLU A 38 8.83 -2.93 -5.59
C GLU A 38 7.68 -2.96 -6.60
N SER A 39 6.62 -2.18 -6.36
CA SER A 39 5.46 -2.14 -7.23
C SER A 39 5.68 -1.30 -8.49
N LYS A 40 6.58 -0.30 -8.44
CA LYS A 40 6.70 0.79 -9.41
C LYS A 40 5.44 1.67 -9.51
N ARG A 41 4.66 1.73 -8.43
CA ARG A 41 3.39 2.46 -8.34
C ARG A 41 3.36 3.37 -7.12
N ARG A 42 2.50 4.40 -7.16
CA ARG A 42 2.36 5.42 -6.11
C ARG A 42 0.90 5.70 -5.77
N TRP A 43 0.67 6.31 -4.61
CA TRP A 43 -0.65 6.86 -4.27
C TRP A 43 -0.96 8.09 -5.14
N PRO A 44 -2.26 8.35 -5.43
CA PRO A 44 -2.65 9.58 -6.13
C PRO A 44 -2.37 10.81 -5.26
N GLU A 45 -1.94 11.89 -5.91
CA GLU A 45 -1.90 13.21 -5.27
C GLU A 45 -3.32 13.76 -5.08
N GLN A 46 -3.47 14.73 -4.16
CA GLN A 46 -4.78 15.29 -3.88
C GLN A 46 -5.38 15.95 -5.13
N GLY A 47 -6.56 15.48 -5.55
CA GLY A 47 -7.24 16.00 -6.74
C GLY A 47 -6.70 15.44 -8.06
N GLU A 48 -5.72 14.54 -8.03
CA GLU A 48 -5.28 13.80 -9.21
C GLU A 48 -6.37 12.79 -9.63
N PRO A 49 -6.97 12.93 -10.83
CA PRO A 49 -7.96 11.97 -11.29
C PRO A 49 -7.25 10.65 -11.64
N ALA A 50 -7.59 9.57 -10.93
CA ALA A 50 -7.06 8.24 -11.24
C ALA A 50 -7.56 7.72 -12.61
N LEU A 51 -8.71 8.21 -13.07
CA LEU A 51 -9.37 7.76 -14.30
C LEU A 51 -9.62 8.95 -15.24
N VAL A 52 -9.33 8.75 -16.52
CA VAL A 52 -9.83 9.59 -17.62
C VAL A 52 -11.24 9.11 -17.94
N THR A 53 -12.21 10.01 -17.81
CA THR A 53 -13.57 9.79 -18.27
C THR A 53 -13.95 10.80 -19.34
N VAL A 54 -14.71 10.36 -20.33
CA VAL A 54 -15.25 11.21 -21.39
C VAL A 54 -16.77 11.10 -21.37
N LEU A 55 -17.46 12.19 -21.67
CA LEU A 55 -18.92 12.17 -21.84
C LEU A 55 -19.26 11.39 -23.11
N ASP A 56 -20.14 10.39 -23.00
CA ASP A 56 -20.70 9.70 -24.14
C ASP A 56 -21.90 10.50 -24.67
N PRO A 57 -21.78 11.14 -25.85
CA PRO A 57 -22.87 11.93 -26.42
C PRO A 57 -23.98 11.06 -27.02
N THR A 58 -23.79 9.74 -27.10
CA THR A 58 -24.74 8.82 -27.72
C THR A 58 -25.87 8.37 -26.79
N THR A 59 -25.74 8.62 -25.48
CA THR A 59 -26.81 8.37 -24.49
C THR A 59 -27.57 9.66 -24.17
N VAL A 60 -28.89 9.58 -23.96
CA VAL A 60 -29.71 10.71 -23.53
C VAL A 60 -30.39 10.37 -22.20
N PRO A 61 -30.00 10.99 -21.06
CA PRO A 61 -28.96 12.01 -20.92
C PRO A 61 -27.53 11.46 -21.15
N PRO A 62 -26.55 12.32 -21.49
CA PRO A 62 -25.16 11.90 -21.69
C PRO A 62 -24.60 11.30 -20.41
N THR A 63 -23.99 10.12 -20.53
CA THR A 63 -23.41 9.38 -19.42
C THR A 63 -21.88 9.44 -19.48
N THR A 64 -21.22 9.32 -18.34
CA THR A 64 -19.77 9.33 -18.25
C THR A 64 -19.21 7.95 -18.58
N LYS A 65 -18.34 7.87 -19.59
CA LYS A 65 -17.65 6.62 -19.99
C LYS A 65 -16.20 6.63 -19.54
N PHE A 66 -15.73 5.50 -19.02
CA PHE A 66 -14.32 5.28 -18.71
C PHE A 66 -13.50 5.12 -19.99
N VAL A 67 -12.37 5.85 -20.09
CA VAL A 67 -11.50 5.86 -21.27
C VAL A 67 -10.09 5.33 -20.96
N GLY A 68 -9.62 5.45 -19.72
CA GLY A 68 -8.32 4.91 -19.32
C GLY A 68 -7.83 5.48 -17.99
N TYR A 69 -6.64 5.08 -17.57
CA TYR A 69 -5.93 5.70 -16.45
C TYR A 69 -5.12 6.91 -16.95
N VAL A 70 -5.09 8.01 -16.18
CA VAL A 70 -4.27 9.19 -16.52
C VAL A 70 -2.78 8.85 -16.45
N ASP A 71 -2.40 8.13 -15.40
CA ASP A 71 -1.06 7.62 -15.16
C ASP A 71 -1.17 6.18 -14.64
N PRO A 72 -0.65 5.17 -15.36
CA PRO A 72 -0.72 3.76 -14.93
C PRO A 72 0.09 3.48 -13.65
N ALA A 73 1.01 4.36 -13.25
CA ALA A 73 1.73 4.25 -11.98
C ALA A 73 0.84 4.61 -10.78
N VAL A 74 -0.27 5.31 -10.99
CA VAL A 74 -1.19 5.69 -9.91
C VAL A 74 -2.10 4.52 -9.54
N LEU A 75 -2.26 4.27 -8.23
CA LEU A 75 -3.17 3.26 -7.73
C LEU A 75 -4.64 3.71 -7.84
N SER A 76 -5.49 2.90 -8.45
CA SER A 76 -6.94 3.02 -8.34
C SER A 76 -7.42 2.81 -6.90
N GLU A 77 -8.65 3.21 -6.58
CA GLU A 77 -9.21 3.08 -5.23
C GLU A 77 -9.16 1.64 -4.70
N ASN A 78 -9.52 0.66 -5.54
CA ASN A 78 -9.45 -0.76 -5.17
C ASN A 78 -8.00 -1.20 -4.90
N GLU A 79 -7.06 -0.77 -5.73
CA GLU A 79 -5.64 -1.12 -5.57
C GLU A 79 -5.02 -0.44 -4.35
N GLN A 80 -5.48 0.76 -3.97
CA GLN A 80 -5.07 1.42 -2.73
C GLN A 80 -5.49 0.60 -1.50
N ASN A 81 -6.64 -0.06 -1.53
CA ASN A 81 -7.07 -0.96 -0.44
C ASN A 81 -6.16 -2.19 -0.35
N VAL A 82 -5.83 -2.82 -1.48
CA VAL A 82 -4.91 -3.96 -1.57
C VAL A 82 -3.50 -3.56 -1.09
N ALA A 83 -2.97 -2.45 -1.58
CA ALA A 83 -1.69 -1.88 -1.18
C ALA A 83 -1.67 -1.56 0.33
N GLY A 84 -2.76 -1.00 0.86
CA GLY A 84 -2.90 -0.72 2.28
C GLY A 84 -2.87 -1.98 3.16
N GLN A 85 -3.34 -3.13 2.67
CA GLN A 85 -3.19 -4.41 3.38
C GLN A 85 -1.77 -4.94 3.30
N TRP A 86 -1.12 -4.82 2.14
CA TRP A 86 0.28 -5.18 1.98
C TRP A 86 1.19 -4.41 2.96
N LEU A 87 1.04 -3.08 3.02
CA LEU A 87 1.83 -2.22 3.92
C LEU A 87 1.67 -2.66 5.38
N ARG A 88 0.45 -2.98 5.81
CA ARG A 88 0.17 -3.44 7.18
C ARG A 88 0.86 -4.76 7.50
N LEU A 89 0.74 -5.76 6.63
CA LEU A 89 1.37 -7.07 6.81
C LEU A 89 2.89 -6.98 6.90
N VAL A 90 3.51 -6.17 6.03
CA VAL A 90 4.98 -5.99 6.02
C VAL A 90 5.43 -5.19 7.24
N LEU A 91 4.72 -4.13 7.62
CA LEU A 91 5.04 -3.37 8.83
C LEU A 91 4.93 -4.24 10.09
N GLY A 92 3.86 -5.04 10.21
CA GLY A 92 3.71 -5.98 11.32
C GLY A 92 4.86 -6.98 11.38
N HIS A 93 5.27 -7.51 10.23
CA HIS A 93 6.40 -8.41 10.14
C HIS A 93 7.72 -7.76 10.61
N TRP A 94 8.03 -6.54 10.16
CA TRP A 94 9.26 -5.84 10.55
C TRP A 94 9.26 -5.42 12.03
N TYR A 95 8.13 -5.00 12.57
CA TYR A 95 8.01 -4.60 13.96
C TYR A 95 8.29 -5.77 14.92
N GLU A 96 7.74 -6.95 14.62
CA GLU A 96 7.89 -8.18 15.41
C GLU A 96 9.26 -8.85 15.21
N ASN A 97 9.87 -8.71 14.02
CA ASN A 97 11.11 -9.38 13.64
C ASN A 97 12.24 -8.36 13.41
N ARG A 98 12.83 -7.86 14.50
CA ARG A 98 13.87 -6.81 14.45
C ARG A 98 15.29 -7.30 14.17
N GLY A 99 15.52 -8.62 14.14
CA GLY A 99 16.83 -9.23 13.90
C GLY A 99 16.86 -10.00 12.59
N SER A 100 18.02 -10.01 11.92
CA SER A 100 18.26 -10.80 10.69
C SER A 100 18.27 -12.33 10.94
N VAL A 101 18.39 -12.75 12.20
CA VAL A 101 18.46 -14.17 12.59
C VAL A 101 17.49 -14.42 13.75
N ALA A 102 16.44 -15.19 13.49
CA ALA A 102 15.64 -15.81 14.54
C ALA A 102 16.32 -17.15 14.92
N VAL A 103 16.85 -17.24 16.14
CA VAL A 103 17.51 -18.47 16.61
C VAL A 103 16.44 -19.53 16.90
N GLY A 104 16.41 -20.61 16.11
CA GLY A 104 15.52 -21.76 16.31
C GLY A 104 14.27 -21.82 15.42
N LEU A 105 13.98 -20.79 14.62
CA LEU A 105 12.92 -20.79 13.59
C LEU A 105 13.39 -19.96 12.38
N ASN A 106 13.28 -20.49 11.17
CA ASN A 106 13.65 -19.76 9.94
C ASN A 106 12.56 -18.73 9.59
N VAL A 107 12.60 -17.54 10.19
CA VAL A 107 11.81 -16.39 9.71
C VAL A 107 12.66 -15.63 8.69
N THR A 108 12.92 -16.24 7.53
CA THR A 108 13.71 -15.62 6.45
C THR A 108 12.85 -15.03 5.35
N GLU A 109 11.52 -15.12 5.46
CA GLU A 109 10.61 -14.72 4.40
C GLU A 109 9.44 -13.89 4.93
N VAL A 110 9.08 -12.86 4.17
CA VAL A 110 7.83 -12.11 4.38
C VAL A 110 6.62 -13.04 4.21
N PRO A 111 5.49 -12.75 4.89
CA PRO A 111 4.28 -13.55 4.77
C PRO A 111 3.88 -13.81 3.32
N GLN A 112 3.48 -15.04 2.98
CA GLN A 112 3.09 -15.42 1.61
C GLN A 112 1.98 -14.52 1.05
N THR A 113 1.05 -14.09 1.90
CA THR A 113 0.00 -13.14 1.53
C THR A 113 0.58 -11.82 1.03
N ALA A 114 1.64 -11.29 1.67
CA ALA A 114 2.30 -10.08 1.21
C ALA A 114 2.92 -10.28 -0.18
N LYS A 115 3.57 -11.43 -0.43
CA LYS A 115 4.11 -11.75 -1.77
C LYS A 115 2.99 -11.80 -2.83
N MET A 116 1.86 -12.42 -2.50
CA MET A 116 0.72 -12.53 -3.41
C MET A 116 0.12 -11.17 -3.73
N LEU A 117 -0.11 -10.33 -2.71
CA LEU A 117 -0.65 -8.98 -2.89
C LEU A 117 0.29 -8.11 -3.72
N MET A 118 1.61 -8.21 -3.52
CA MET A 118 2.57 -7.49 -4.34
C MET A 118 2.56 -7.95 -5.79
N ASN A 119 2.45 -9.25 -6.06
CA ASN A 119 2.35 -9.77 -7.42
C ASN A 119 1.13 -9.25 -8.18
N LEU A 120 0.03 -8.94 -7.48
CA LEU A 120 -1.15 -8.31 -8.08
C LEU A 120 -0.93 -6.83 -8.42
N LEU A 121 -0.06 -6.15 -7.68
CA LEU A 121 0.12 -4.70 -7.77
C LEU A 121 1.31 -4.29 -8.61
N ARG A 122 2.37 -5.10 -8.66
CA ARG A 122 3.59 -4.79 -9.39
C ARG A 122 3.36 -4.73 -10.89
N VAL A 123 4.05 -3.82 -11.55
CA VAL A 123 4.13 -3.82 -13.01
C VAL A 123 5.00 -5.00 -13.46
N PRO A 124 4.53 -5.86 -14.39
CA PRO A 124 5.35 -6.92 -14.95
C PRO A 124 6.56 -6.33 -15.68
N THR A 125 7.76 -6.69 -15.25
CA THR A 125 8.99 -6.41 -15.98
C THR A 125 9.28 -7.60 -16.89
N LEU A 126 9.29 -7.37 -18.20
CA LEU A 126 9.68 -8.35 -19.22
C LEU A 126 11.18 -8.69 -19.13
#